data_AF-A0A1R4FE33-F1
#
_entry.id   AF-A0A1R4FE33-F1
#
_cell.length_a   1.000
_cell.length_b   1.000
_cell.length_c   1.000
_cell.angle_alpha   90.00
_cell.angle_beta   90.00
_cell.angle_gamma   90.00
#
_symmetry.space_group_name_H-M   'P 1'
#
loop_
_entity.id
_entity.type
_entity.pdbx_description
1 polymer ?
#
loop_
_entity_poly.entity_id
_entity_poly.type
_entity_poly.pdbx_seq_one_letter_code
_entity_poly.pdbx_strand_id
1 'polypeptide(L)' 'MGSIARGEDHPGSDVDVLVDFTDEATLLDEVGLRLALRDLLRMEVDVIAADSLRGEVRDRLLSEAVAV' A
#
# COMPACT_ATOMS: atom_id res chain seq x y z
N MET A 1 -7.51 0.47 4.43
CA MET A 1 -7.08 -0.26 3.21
C MET A 1 -6.76 -1.64 3.71
N GLY A 2 -7.35 -2.71 3.23
CA GLY A 2 -8.27 -2.96 2.11
C GLY A 2 -8.97 -4.28 2.44
N SER A 3 -10.01 -4.64 1.67
CA SER A 3 -10.90 -5.83 1.73
C SER A 3 -11.45 -6.33 3.10
N ILE A 4 -10.63 -6.40 4.14
CA ILE A 4 -10.93 -6.86 5.51
C ILE A 4 -12.01 -6.01 6.18
N ALA A 5 -11.98 -4.68 6.01
CA ALA A 5 -12.93 -3.79 6.70
C ALA A 5 -14.33 -3.75 6.06
N ARG A 6 -14.53 -4.34 4.85
CA ARG A 6 -15.80 -4.32 4.12
C ARG A 6 -16.35 -5.70 3.74
N GLY A 7 -15.61 -6.78 4.00
CA GLY A 7 -16.04 -8.13 3.63
C GLY A 7 -16.08 -8.37 2.13
N GLU A 8 -15.37 -7.54 1.35
CA GLU A 8 -15.23 -7.63 -0.10
C GLU A 8 -13.88 -8.28 -0.46
N ASP A 9 -13.53 -9.36 0.24
CA ASP A 9 -12.36 -10.16 -0.12
C ASP A 9 -12.55 -10.71 -1.54
N HIS A 10 -11.74 -10.21 -2.45
CA HIS A 10 -11.51 -10.83 -3.73
C HIS A 10 -10.15 -11.55 -3.66
N PRO A 11 -10.05 -12.81 -4.13
CA PRO A 11 -8.88 -13.67 -3.96
C PRO A 11 -7.70 -13.27 -4.86
N GLY A 12 -7.35 -11.99 -4.90
CA GLY A 12 -6.35 -11.44 -5.82
C GLY A 12 -5.62 -10.19 -5.34
N SER A 13 -5.79 -9.73 -4.10
CA SER A 13 -4.96 -8.69 -3.50
C SER A 13 -4.88 -8.95 -2.00
N ASP A 14 -3.76 -9.50 -1.54
CA ASP A 14 -3.67 -10.02 -0.17
C ASP A 14 -2.93 -9.06 0.78
N VAL A 15 -2.21 -8.03 0.27
CA VAL A 15 -1.52 -7.02 1.09
C VAL A 15 -1.50 -5.62 0.45
N ASP A 16 -1.96 -4.63 1.22
CA ASP A 16 -1.76 -3.20 0.95
C ASP A 16 -0.57 -2.69 1.78
N VAL A 17 0.39 -2.05 1.12
CA VAL A 17 1.56 -1.45 1.77
C VAL A 17 1.51 0.06 1.61
N LEU A 18 1.32 0.76 2.73
CA LEU A 18 1.45 2.21 2.79
C LEU A 18 2.92 2.59 2.98
N VAL A 19 3.47 3.36 2.04
CA VAL A 19 4.88 3.76 2.03
C VAL A 19 5.00 5.27 2.07
N ASP A 20 5.82 5.77 2.98
CA ASP A 20 6.26 7.17 2.99
C ASP A 20 7.55 7.26 2.17
N PHE A 21 7.43 7.73 0.92
CA PHE A 21 8.56 7.89 0.02
C PHE A 21 9.30 9.19 0.34
N THR A 22 10.62 9.19 0.22
CA THR A 22 11.41 10.42 0.37
C THR A 22 11.25 11.29 -0.88
N ASP A 23 11.57 12.58 -0.77
CA ASP A 23 11.46 13.54 -1.90
C ASP A 23 12.38 13.17 -3.09
N GLU A 24 13.38 12.32 -2.89
CA GLU A 24 14.26 11.81 -3.94
C GLU A 24 13.68 10.60 -4.69
N ALA A 25 12.63 9.98 -4.16
CA ALA A 25 12.02 8.81 -4.77
C ALA A 25 11.26 9.19 -6.05
N THR A 26 11.34 8.29 -7.03
CA THR A 26 10.67 8.44 -8.32
C THR A 26 9.54 7.44 -8.48
N LEU A 27 8.68 7.66 -9.47
CA LEU A 27 7.66 6.67 -9.87
C LEU A 27 8.27 5.31 -10.22
N LEU A 28 9.52 5.28 -10.70
CA LEU A 28 10.20 4.02 -11.00
C LEU A 28 10.56 3.26 -9.71
N ASP A 29 10.88 3.97 -8.62
CA ASP A 29 11.14 3.37 -7.32
C ASP A 29 9.87 2.78 -6.73
N GLU A 30 8.74 3.47 -6.85
CA GLU A 30 7.43 2.97 -6.43
C GLU A 30 7.05 1.69 -7.21
N VAL A 31 7.17 1.71 -8.54
CA VAL A 31 6.90 0.54 -9.38
C VAL A 31 7.88 -0.59 -9.09
N GLY A 32 9.17 -0.27 -8.91
CA GLY A 32 10.20 -1.23 -8.56
C GLY A 32 9.92 -1.93 -7.24
N LEU A 33 9.50 -1.18 -6.23
CA LEU A 33 9.10 -1.71 -4.92
C LEU A 33 7.88 -2.63 -5.06
N ARG A 34 6.84 -2.21 -5.79
CA ARG A 34 5.64 -3.04 -6.05
C ARG A 34 6.00 -4.37 -6.70
N LEU A 35 6.83 -4.35 -7.74
CA LEU A 35 7.29 -5.56 -8.43
C LEU A 35 8.12 -6.46 -7.51
N ALA A 36 9.05 -5.88 -6.74
CA ALA A 36 9.89 -6.62 -5.81
C ALA A 36 9.08 -7.30 -4.71
N LEU A 37 8.09 -6.62 -4.14
CA LEU A 37 7.22 -7.18 -3.11
C LEU A 37 6.33 -8.29 -3.66
N ARG A 38 5.75 -8.11 -4.85
CA ARG A 38 4.98 -9.16 -5.52
C ARG A 38 5.82 -10.41 -5.77
N ASP A 39 7.05 -10.24 -6.25
CA ASP A 39 7.96 -11.35 -6.54
C ASP A 39 8.43 -12.05 -5.25
N LEU A 40 8.63 -11.29 -4.16
CA LEU A 40 9.03 -11.82 -2.85
C LEU A 40 7.89 -12.57 -2.17
N LEU A 41 6.69 -12.00 -2.14
CA LEU A 41 5.53 -12.52 -1.43
C LEU A 41 4.71 -13.52 -2.27
N ARG A 42 4.97 -13.60 -3.57
CA ARG A 42 4.28 -14.49 -4.54
C ARG A 42 2.77 -14.27 -4.59
N MET A 43 2.34 -13.05 -4.33
CA MET A 43 0.95 -12.60 -4.34
C MET A 43 0.88 -11.15 -4.82
N GLU A 44 -0.28 -10.69 -5.24
CA GLU A 44 -0.49 -9.28 -5.60
C GLU A 44 -0.31 -8.40 -4.37
N VAL A 45 0.42 -7.30 -4.56
CA VAL A 45 0.73 -6.30 -3.54
C VAL A 45 0.36 -4.93 -4.08
N ASP A 46 -0.48 -4.20 -3.37
CA ASP A 46 -0.73 -2.80 -3.67
C ASP A 46 0.23 -1.91 -2.88
N VAL A 47 0.92 -1.00 -3.55
CA VAL A 47 1.86 -0.05 -2.94
C VAL A 47 1.27 1.33 -3.09
N ILE A 48 1.08 1.99 -1.96
CA ILE A 48 0.30 3.22 -1.84
C ILE A 48 1.21 4.26 -1.21
N ALA A 49 1.47 5.34 -1.93
CA ALA A 49 2.27 6.44 -1.42
C ALA A 49 1.47 7.24 -0.38
N ALA A 50 2.02 7.48 0.81
CA ALA A 50 1.30 8.12 1.91
C ALA A 50 0.93 9.59 1.62
N ASP A 51 1.70 10.25 0.78
CA ASP A 51 1.48 11.61 0.28
C ASP A 51 0.31 11.71 -0.74
N SER A 52 -0.02 10.60 -1.40
CA SER A 52 -1.16 10.51 -2.31
C SER A 52 -2.50 10.52 -1.57
N LEU A 53 -2.51 10.19 -0.28
CA LEU A 53 -3.70 10.16 0.56
C LEU A 53 -4.09 11.58 1.00
N ARG A 54 -5.39 11.91 0.93
CA ARG A 54 -5.91 13.23 1.28
C ARG A 54 -7.05 13.17 2.28
N GLY A 55 -7.09 14.16 3.17
CA GLY A 55 -8.20 14.39 4.11
C GLY A 55 -8.48 13.19 5.02
N GLU A 56 -9.77 12.96 5.29
CA GLU A 56 -10.25 11.93 6.22
C GLU A 56 -9.79 10.51 5.85
N VAL A 57 -9.52 10.25 4.57
CA VAL A 57 -9.01 8.96 4.10
C VAL A 57 -7.59 8.72 4.61
N ARG A 58 -6.73 9.75 4.61
CA ARG A 58 -5.37 9.65 5.15
C ARG A 58 -5.39 9.34 6.64
N ASP A 59 -6.14 10.11 7.41
CA ASP A 59 -6.18 9.99 8.87
C ASP A 59 -6.72 8.62 9.30
N ARG A 60 -7.76 8.15 8.61
CA ARG A 60 -8.30 6.80 8.82
C ARG A 60 -7.26 5.72 8.51
N LEU A 61 -6.59 5.79 7.37
CA LEU A 61 -5.62 4.77 6.96
C LEU A 61 -4.40 4.73 7.87
N LEU A 62 -3.90 5.88 8.28
CA LEU A 62 -2.81 5.96 9.25
C LEU A 62 -3.20 5.40 10.62
N SER A 63 -4.47 5.55 11.03
CA SER A 63 -4.96 4.98 12.30
C SER A 63 -5.10 3.45 12.25
N GLU A 64 -5.28 2.88 11.05
CA GLU A 64 -5.39 1.44 10.81
C GLU A 64 -4.02 0.80 10.50
N ALA A 65 -3.01 1.60 10.14
CA ALA A 65 -1.68 1.13 9.75
C ALA A 65 -0.87 0.62 10.96
N VAL A 66 -0.19 -0.51 10.77
CA VAL A 66 0.78 -1.04 11.72
C VAL A 66 2.18 -0.72 11.22
N ALA A 67 2.90 0.12 11.96
CA ALA A 67 4.31 0.39 11.67
C ALA A 67 5.15 -0.86 11.89
N VAL A 68 6.05 -1.14 10.95
CA VAL A 68 6.97 -2.29 10.96
C VAL A 68 8.41 -1.79 11.02
#